data_AF-A0A7L1ZJS8-F1
#
_entry.id   AF-A0A7L1ZJS8-F1
#
_cell.length_a   1.000
_cell.length_b   1.000
_cell.length_c   1.000
_cell.angle_alpha   90.00
_cell.angle_beta   90.00
_cell.angle_gamma   90.00
#
_symmetry.space_group_name_H-M   'P 1'
#
loop_
_entity.id
_entity.type
_entity.pdbx_description
1 polymer ?
#
loop_
_entity_poly.entity_id
_entity_poly.type
_entity_poly.pdbx_seq_one_letter_code
_entity_poly.pdbx_strand_id
1 'polypeptide(L)'
;PLLPLQSKAVPKRLRTSPRKPHEPQVPRSLIKEIFRHFVKMPVTRDAFKIVEKCSDRYFKQLSDDLEAYTQHAGRKTVEAADLEVLMRRQGLVTDKMPLNVLIERFLPLEYRKLLIPIAVSGNKVIPCK
;
A
#
# COMPACT_ATOMS: atom_id res chain seq x y z
N PRO A 1 11.91 -31.55 63.40
CA PRO A 1 10.54 -31.29 62.89
C PRO A 1 10.48 -29.93 62.17
N LEU A 2 10.45 -29.93 60.84
CA LEU A 2 10.31 -28.72 60.03
C LEU A 2 8.94 -28.75 59.35
N LEU A 3 8.09 -27.76 59.65
CA LEU A 3 6.76 -27.61 59.06
C LEU A 3 6.88 -27.14 57.59
N PRO A 4 6.05 -27.64 56.65
CA PRO A 4 6.10 -27.21 55.26
C PRO A 4 5.46 -25.82 55.09
N LEU A 5 6.17 -24.92 54.41
CA LEU A 5 5.70 -23.59 54.01
C LEU A 5 4.67 -23.73 52.88
N GLN A 6 3.42 -23.30 53.10
CA GLN A 6 2.41 -23.30 52.04
C GLN A 6 2.62 -22.16 51.04
N SER A 7 2.69 -22.50 49.75
CA SER A 7 2.75 -21.54 48.64
C SER A 7 1.37 -20.93 48.38
N LYS A 8 1.25 -19.60 48.51
CA LYS A 8 0.03 -18.84 48.19
C LYS A 8 -0.26 -18.91 46.68
N ALA A 9 -1.49 -19.29 46.31
CA ALA A 9 -1.93 -19.35 44.91
C ALA A 9 -2.05 -17.95 44.28
N VAL A 10 -1.43 -17.77 43.11
CA VAL A 10 -1.52 -16.54 42.30
C VAL A 10 -2.87 -16.52 41.55
N PRO A 11 -3.63 -15.41 41.57
CA PRO A 11 -4.92 -15.35 40.89
C PRO A 11 -4.76 -15.41 39.37
N LYS A 12 -5.52 -16.31 38.73
CA LYS A 12 -5.59 -16.50 37.27
C LYS A 12 -6.14 -15.22 36.61
N ARG A 13 -5.35 -14.61 35.72
CA ARG A 13 -5.78 -13.48 34.87
C ARG A 13 -6.97 -13.92 34.00
N LEU A 14 -8.08 -13.15 34.05
CA LEU A 14 -9.20 -13.33 33.14
C LEU A 14 -8.73 -13.15 31.69
N ARG A 15 -9.05 -14.12 30.84
CA ARG A 15 -8.74 -14.11 29.41
C ARG A 15 -9.56 -13.00 28.75
N THR A 16 -8.88 -12.02 28.17
CA THR A 16 -9.49 -11.01 27.29
C THR A 16 -10.14 -11.68 26.09
N SER A 17 -11.31 -11.17 25.68
CA SER A 17 -12.12 -11.65 24.56
C SER A 17 -11.32 -11.77 23.25
N PRO A 18 -11.72 -12.65 22.32
CA PRO A 18 -11.07 -12.78 21.02
C PRO A 18 -11.10 -11.44 20.28
N ARG A 19 -9.93 -10.86 19.99
CA ARG A 19 -9.83 -9.70 19.11
C ARG A 19 -10.37 -10.12 17.74
N LYS A 20 -11.38 -9.39 17.23
CA LYS A 20 -11.82 -9.54 15.84
C LYS A 20 -10.60 -9.43 14.92
N PRO A 21 -10.52 -10.21 13.82
CA PRO A 21 -9.45 -10.06 12.86
C PRO A 21 -9.42 -8.61 12.38
N HIS A 22 -8.32 -7.92 12.65
CA HIS A 22 -8.14 -6.56 12.16
C HIS A 22 -7.85 -6.68 10.66
N GLU A 23 -8.65 -6.01 9.83
CA GLU A 23 -8.37 -5.96 8.39
C GLU A 23 -6.95 -5.43 8.17
N PRO A 24 -6.20 -6.00 7.21
CA PRO A 24 -4.85 -5.53 6.93
C PRO A 24 -4.92 -4.08 6.47
N GLN A 25 -4.28 -3.19 7.23
CA GLN A 25 -4.19 -1.75 6.93
C GLN A 25 -2.75 -1.37 6.63
N VAL A 26 -2.57 -0.33 5.82
CA VAL A 26 -1.26 0.26 5.60
C VAL A 26 -0.70 0.77 6.93
N PRO A 27 0.58 0.54 7.25
CA PRO A 27 1.17 0.99 8.51
C PRO A 27 0.98 2.50 8.71
N ARG A 28 0.44 2.90 9.86
CA ARG A 28 0.18 4.32 10.19
C ARG A 28 1.45 5.17 10.14
N SER A 29 2.60 4.61 10.48
CA SER A 29 3.90 5.28 10.37
C SER A 29 4.19 5.68 8.93
N LEU A 30 3.98 4.76 7.99
CA LEU A 30 4.21 4.98 6.56
C LEU A 30 3.28 6.06 5.99
N ILE A 31 1.99 6.01 6.32
CA ILE A 31 1.01 7.03 5.90
C ILE A 31 1.48 8.42 6.36
N LYS A 32 1.89 8.53 7.64
CA LYS A 32 2.36 9.80 8.20
C LYS A 32 3.65 10.29 7.55
N GLU A 33 4.59 9.40 7.29
CA GLU A 33 5.88 9.72 6.66
C GLU A 33 5.67 10.25 5.24
N ILE A 34 4.89 9.55 4.42
CA ILE A 34 4.55 9.96 3.06
C ILE A 34 3.82 11.31 3.08
N PHE A 35 2.79 11.46 3.92
CA PHE A 35 2.03 12.71 3.97
C PHE A 35 2.89 13.90 4.40
N ARG A 36 3.74 13.73 5.42
CA ARG A 36 4.69 14.76 5.85
C ARG A 36 5.68 15.14 4.75
N HIS A 37 6.15 14.14 3.99
CA HIS A 37 7.05 14.37 2.87
C HIS A 37 6.41 15.30 1.83
N PHE A 38 5.12 15.16 1.53
CA PHE A 38 4.45 15.97 0.50
C PHE A 38 3.88 17.30 1.02
N VAL A 39 3.37 17.35 2.25
CA VAL A 39 2.65 18.54 2.75
C VAL A 39 3.59 19.70 3.13
N LYS A 40 4.86 19.42 3.43
CA LYS A 40 5.93 20.39 3.76
C LYS A 40 5.59 21.43 4.86
N MET A 41 4.58 21.15 5.68
CA MET A 41 4.14 22.03 6.78
C MET A 41 3.79 21.21 8.04
N PRO A 42 3.71 21.85 9.22
CA PRO A 42 3.24 21.18 10.44
C PRO A 42 1.78 20.71 10.30
N VAL A 43 1.50 19.50 10.78
CA VAL A 43 0.17 18.87 10.72
C VAL A 43 -0.21 18.38 12.10
N THR A 44 -1.45 18.65 12.51
CA THR A 44 -1.98 18.25 13.83
C THR A 44 -2.17 16.73 13.92
N ARG A 45 -2.17 16.21 15.16
CA ARG A 45 -2.40 14.77 15.39
C ARG A 45 -3.77 14.31 14.89
N ASP A 46 -4.79 15.15 15.03
CA ASP A 46 -6.15 14.80 14.59
C ASP A 46 -6.28 14.82 13.07
N ALA A 47 -5.60 15.73 12.38
CA ALA A 47 -5.53 15.71 10.91
C ALA A 47 -4.93 14.40 10.39
N PHE A 48 -3.87 13.87 11.03
CA PHE A 48 -3.33 12.56 10.65
C PHE A 48 -4.33 11.42 10.83
N LYS A 49 -5.20 11.45 11.84
CA LYS A 49 -6.26 10.42 11.99
C LYS A 49 -7.26 10.47 10.84
N ILE A 50 -7.53 11.67 10.30
CA ILE A 50 -8.38 11.81 9.11
C ILE A 50 -7.67 11.27 7.87
N VAL A 51 -6.38 11.58 7.68
CA VAL A 51 -5.59 11.04 6.57
C VAL A 51 -5.53 9.51 6.60
N GLU A 52 -5.37 8.90 7.78
CA GLU A 52 -5.44 7.44 7.96
C GLU A 52 -6.79 6.89 7.45
N LYS A 53 -7.92 7.45 7.91
CA LYS A 53 -9.26 7.03 7.45
C LYS A 53 -9.49 7.25 5.96
N CYS A 54 -8.99 8.35 5.40
CA CYS A 54 -9.06 8.63 3.97
C CYS A 54 -8.25 7.60 3.16
N SER A 55 -7.10 7.18 3.68
CA SER A 55 -6.27 6.14 3.05
C SER A 55 -7.00 4.80 3.01
N ASP A 56 -7.65 4.40 4.11
CA ASP A 56 -8.46 3.18 4.15
C ASP A 56 -9.60 3.23 3.11
N ARG A 57 -10.31 4.37 3.03
CA ARG A 57 -11.37 4.57 2.04
C ARG A 57 -10.82 4.54 0.60
N TYR A 58 -9.64 5.10 0.37
CA TYR A 58 -8.97 5.10 -0.93
C TYR A 58 -8.68 3.67 -1.40
N PHE A 59 -8.09 2.82 -0.55
CA PHE A 59 -7.81 1.43 -0.95
C PHE A 59 -9.07 0.61 -1.19
N LYS A 60 -10.13 0.85 -0.41
CA LYS A 60 -11.43 0.19 -0.66
C LYS A 60 -11.98 0.56 -2.04
N GLN A 61 -12.07 1.86 -2.33
CA GLN A 61 -12.55 2.33 -3.63
C GLN A 61 -11.67 1.83 -4.78
N LEU A 62 -10.35 1.86 -4.62
CA LEU A 62 -9.41 1.36 -5.61
C LEU A 62 -9.62 -0.13 -5.90
N SER A 63 -9.93 -0.92 -4.86
CA SER A 63 -10.21 -2.35 -5.02
C SER A 63 -11.49 -2.58 -5.82
N ASP A 64 -12.57 -1.85 -5.49
CA ASP A 64 -13.85 -1.92 -6.20
C ASP A 64 -13.68 -1.52 -7.69
N ASP A 65 -12.87 -0.49 -7.97
CA ASP A 65 -12.59 -0.02 -9.33
C ASP A 65 -11.80 -1.04 -10.17
N LEU A 66 -10.76 -1.65 -9.58
CA LEU A 66 -9.96 -2.68 -10.26
C LEU A 66 -10.77 -3.95 -10.51
N GLU A 67 -11.66 -4.32 -9.60
CA GLU A 67 -12.60 -5.41 -9.81
C GLU A 67 -13.50 -5.13 -11.03
N ALA A 68 -14.06 -3.92 -11.13
CA ALA A 68 -14.89 -3.54 -12.26
C ALA A 68 -14.13 -3.61 -13.60
N TYR A 69 -12.87 -3.13 -13.66
CA TYR A 69 -12.07 -3.17 -14.87
C TYR A 69 -11.66 -4.58 -15.29
N THR A 70 -11.24 -5.40 -14.34
CA THR A 70 -10.86 -6.79 -14.61
C THR A 70 -12.07 -7.60 -15.09
N GLN A 71 -13.23 -7.45 -14.45
CA GLN A 71 -14.48 -8.09 -14.85
C GLN A 71 -14.94 -7.62 -16.23
N HIS A 72 -14.82 -6.32 -16.54
CA HIS A 72 -15.16 -5.78 -17.86
C HIS A 72 -14.28 -6.40 -18.97
N ALA A 73 -13.01 -6.66 -18.68
CA ALA A 73 -12.09 -7.35 -19.59
C ALA A 73 -12.27 -8.89 -19.61
N GLY A 74 -13.24 -9.44 -18.87
CA GLY A 74 -13.46 -10.89 -18.77
C GLY A 74 -12.36 -11.65 -18.03
N ARG A 75 -11.50 -10.94 -17.28
CA ARG A 75 -10.37 -11.50 -16.53
C ARG A 75 -10.70 -11.60 -15.05
N LYS A 76 -9.94 -12.44 -14.33
CA LYS A 76 -9.96 -12.54 -12.85
C LYS A 76 -8.69 -12.00 -12.20
N THR A 77 -7.72 -11.60 -13.01
CA THR A 77 -6.40 -11.13 -12.59
C THR A 77 -6.26 -9.67 -12.97
N VAL A 78 -5.86 -8.84 -12.01
CA VAL A 78 -5.52 -7.44 -12.25
C VAL A 78 -4.22 -7.36 -13.05
N GLU A 79 -4.26 -6.65 -14.15
CA GLU A 79 -3.10 -6.38 -15.01
C GLU A 79 -2.64 -4.92 -14.88
N ALA A 80 -1.42 -4.64 -15.33
CA ALA A 80 -0.88 -3.28 -15.32
C ALA A 80 -1.74 -2.29 -16.12
N ALA A 81 -2.41 -2.77 -17.17
CA ALA A 81 -3.33 -1.97 -17.98
C ALA A 81 -4.54 -1.47 -17.15
N ASP A 82 -5.05 -2.28 -16.21
CA ASP A 82 -6.18 -1.90 -15.36
C ASP A 82 -5.79 -0.74 -14.42
N LEU A 83 -4.55 -0.78 -13.90
CA LEU A 83 -3.98 0.31 -13.11
C LEU A 83 -3.72 1.56 -13.94
N GLU A 84 -3.24 1.43 -15.18
CA GLU A 84 -3.05 2.57 -16.07
C GLU A 84 -4.38 3.27 -16.37
N VAL A 85 -5.43 2.50 -16.68
CA VAL A 85 -6.79 3.04 -16.89
C VAL A 85 -7.30 3.72 -15.63
N LEU A 86 -7.12 3.12 -14.46
CA LEU A 86 -7.49 3.72 -13.17
C LEU A 86 -6.79 5.07 -12.95
N MET A 87 -5.48 5.13 -13.17
CA MET A 87 -4.69 6.34 -12.98
C MET A 87 -4.99 7.41 -14.04
N ARG A 88 -5.38 7.01 -15.27
CA ARG A 88 -5.87 7.93 -16.30
C ARG A 88 -7.23 8.51 -15.90
N ARG A 89 -8.15 7.69 -15.38
CA ARG A 89 -9.45 8.17 -14.86
C ARG A 89 -9.29 9.11 -13.67
N GLN A 90 -8.28 8.89 -12.82
CA GLN A 90 -7.93 9.80 -11.72
C GLN A 90 -7.24 11.10 -12.18
N GLY A 91 -6.92 11.25 -13.47
CA GLY A 91 -6.23 12.41 -14.03
C GLY A 91 -4.73 12.47 -13.72
N LEU A 92 -4.15 11.39 -13.20
CA LEU A 92 -2.71 11.30 -12.92
C LEU A 92 -1.91 10.99 -14.18
N VAL A 93 -2.40 10.02 -14.97
CA VAL A 93 -1.80 9.66 -16.26
C VAL A 93 -2.48 10.47 -17.36
N THR A 94 -1.68 11.21 -18.12
CA THR A 94 -2.13 12.01 -19.27
C THR A 94 -1.13 11.88 -20.40
N ASP A 95 -1.45 12.37 -21.59
CA ASP A 95 -0.54 12.27 -22.74
C ASP A 95 0.77 13.07 -22.51
N LYS A 96 0.74 14.09 -21.64
CA LYS A 96 1.91 14.84 -21.19
C LYS A 96 2.64 14.19 -20.00
N MET A 97 1.96 13.30 -19.28
CA MET A 97 2.47 12.65 -18.07
C MET A 97 2.17 11.14 -18.15
N PRO A 98 2.94 10.38 -18.94
CA PRO A 98 2.72 8.95 -19.08
C PRO A 98 3.12 8.20 -17.80
N LEU A 99 2.60 6.98 -17.63
CA LEU A 99 2.80 6.17 -16.43
C LEU A 99 4.28 5.94 -16.07
N ASN A 100 5.14 5.70 -17.07
CA ASN A 100 6.57 5.51 -16.87
C ASN A 100 7.25 6.72 -16.23
N VAL A 101 6.83 7.94 -16.57
CA VAL A 101 7.36 9.17 -15.97
C VAL A 101 6.93 9.28 -14.50
N LEU A 102 5.73 8.84 -14.15
CA LEU A 102 5.29 8.78 -12.74
C LEU A 102 6.11 7.74 -11.95
N ILE A 103 6.36 6.57 -12.53
CA ILE A 103 7.20 5.53 -11.94
C ILE A 103 8.60 6.06 -11.64
N GLU A 104 9.22 6.76 -12.60
CA GLU A 104 10.55 7.35 -12.42
C GLU A 104 10.59 8.44 -11.35
N ARG A 105 9.52 9.22 -11.18
CA ARG A 105 9.47 10.30 -10.19
C ARG A 105 9.21 9.82 -8.77
N PHE A 106 8.29 8.85 -8.61
CA PHE A 106 7.74 8.51 -7.30
C PHE A 106 8.19 7.16 -6.74
N LEU A 107 8.76 6.26 -7.55
CA LEU A 107 9.26 4.98 -7.05
C LEU A 107 10.77 4.98 -6.83
N PRO A 108 11.29 4.31 -5.80
CA PRO A 108 12.71 3.98 -5.67
C PRO A 108 13.26 3.17 -6.86
N LEU A 109 14.56 3.27 -7.11
CA LEU A 109 15.23 2.64 -8.26
C LEU A 109 15.01 1.12 -8.33
N GLU A 110 14.97 0.45 -7.18
CA GLU A 110 14.77 -1.01 -7.09
C GLU A 110 13.45 -1.44 -7.73
N TYR A 111 12.37 -0.70 -7.47
CA TYR A 111 11.06 -1.00 -8.04
C TYR A 111 10.94 -0.56 -9.51
N ARG A 112 11.63 0.52 -9.91
CA ARG A 112 11.63 0.94 -11.33
C ARG A 112 12.19 -0.13 -12.24
N LYS A 113 13.26 -0.82 -11.83
CA LYS A 113 13.89 -1.90 -12.61
C LYS A 113 12.95 -3.07 -12.89
N LEU A 114 11.92 -3.27 -12.06
CA LEU A 114 10.92 -4.32 -12.24
C LEU A 114 9.82 -3.93 -13.24
N LEU A 115 9.55 -2.62 -13.38
CA LEU A 115 8.41 -2.11 -14.15
C LEU A 115 8.82 -1.53 -15.50
N ILE A 116 9.98 -0.89 -15.57
CA ILE A 116 10.53 -0.31 -16.78
C ILE A 116 11.72 -1.17 -17.19
N PRO A 117 11.70 -1.79 -18.39
CA PRO A 117 12.87 -2.48 -18.92
C PRO A 117 13.98 -1.45 -19.15
N ILE A 118 15.01 -1.48 -18.31
CA ILE A 118 16.20 -0.63 -18.46
C ILE A 118 17.24 -1.39 -19.27
N ALA A 119 17.83 -0.73 -20.27
CA ALA A 119 18.99 -1.27 -20.96
C ALA A 119 20.18 -1.34 -19.99
N VAL A 120 20.59 -2.54 -19.62
CA VAL A 120 21.84 -2.79 -18.90
C VAL A 120 22.95 -3.12 -19.90
N SER A 121 24.20 -2.78 -19.57
CA SER A 121 25.36 -3.14 -20.39
C SER A 121 25.37 -4.67 -20.60
N GLY A 122 25.14 -5.11 -21.83
CA GLY A 122 24.94 -6.52 -22.19
C GLY A 122 23.63 -6.84 -22.94
N ASN A 123 22.70 -5.88 -23.02
CA ASN A 123 21.46 -6.08 -23.80
C ASN A 123 21.75 -6.05 -25.32
N LYS A 124 21.52 -7.19 -25.98
CA LYS A 124 21.63 -7.31 -27.43
C LYS A 124 20.34 -6.80 -28.07
N VAL A 125 20.30 -5.53 -28.46
CA VAL A 125 19.19 -4.97 -29.21
C VAL A 125 19.27 -5.52 -30.63
N ILE A 126 18.35 -6.42 -30.98
CA ILE A 126 18.20 -6.92 -32.35
C ILE A 126 17.16 -6.00 -33.02
N PRO A 127 17.55 -5.20 -34.03
CA PRO A 127 16.57 -4.45 -34.79
C PRO A 127 15.69 -5.44 -35.56
N CYS A 128 14.38 -5.43 -35.29
CA CYS A 128 13.42 -6.06 -36.19
C CYS A 128 13.26 -5.15 -37.43
N LYS A 129 13.38 -5.76 -38.62
CA LYS A 129 13.17 -5.09 -39.91
C LYS A 129 11.73 -4.69 -40.12
#